data_AF-A0A351DEX7-F1
#
_entry.id   AF-A0A351DEX7-F1
#
_cell.length_a   1.000
_cell.length_b   1.000
_cell.length_c   1.000
_cell.angle_alpha   90.00
_cell.angle_beta   90.00
_cell.angle_gamma   90.00
#
_symmetry.space_group_name_H-M   'P 1'
#
loop_
_entity.id
_entity.type
_entity.pdbx_description
1 polymer ?
#
loop_
_entity_poly.entity_id
_entity_poly.type
_entity_poly.pdbx_seq_one_letter_code
_entity_poly.pdbx_strand_id
1 'polypeptide(L)'
;MESGKARGEKFNKIDSGGYRISEVDRFLKKVAVNIDKGARDLLSDELEAVRFAITKRTGYSPKEVDEHLDFLERTYGKVGISKPGTKSSGRSSFSREGSEAKKSQNTISVIESKKLRKLTPPIVDGVGYVRDEVNQFLSTVADSLERFESVQGKNLDELRADQYKAKSGEKPLLAGDQVRYALFAVSENGGYDMIGVDAAVNRLAEALDYHWSRTS
;
A
#
# COMPACT_ATOMS: atom_id res chain seq x y z
N MET A 1 2.36 -50.33 4.63
CA MET A 1 1.55 -49.10 4.46
C MET A 1 2.12 -48.08 5.43
N GLU A 2 3.04 -47.25 4.97
CA GLU A 2 3.67 -46.21 5.80
C GLU A 2 3.29 -44.87 5.18
N SER A 3 2.23 -44.26 5.73
CA SER A 3 1.73 -42.96 5.27
C SER A 3 2.78 -41.90 5.57
N GLY A 4 3.33 -41.33 4.49
CA GLY A 4 4.32 -40.26 4.50
C GLY A 4 3.85 -39.08 5.35
N LYS A 5 4.44 -38.96 6.53
CA LYS A 5 4.33 -37.79 7.39
C LYS A 5 5.13 -36.68 6.71
N ALA A 6 4.44 -35.86 5.90
CA ALA A 6 4.99 -34.65 5.33
C ALA A 6 5.69 -33.86 6.44
N ARG A 7 7.02 -33.80 6.37
CA ARG A 7 7.84 -33.01 7.30
C ARG A 7 7.41 -31.57 7.06
N GLY A 8 6.59 -31.02 7.95
CA GLY A 8 6.28 -29.60 7.92
C GLY A 8 7.60 -28.84 7.96
N GLU A 9 7.92 -28.12 6.90
CA GLU A 9 9.07 -27.23 6.84
C GLU A 9 8.86 -26.17 7.91
N LYS A 10 9.63 -26.30 8.99
CA LYS A 10 9.49 -25.42 10.15
C LYS A 10 10.32 -24.18 9.88
N PHE A 11 9.69 -23.14 9.34
CA PHE A 11 10.31 -21.82 9.32
C PHE A 11 10.66 -21.39 10.74
N ASN A 12 11.78 -20.67 10.89
CA ASN A 12 12.17 -20.06 12.15
C ASN A 12 11.09 -19.10 12.63
N LYS A 13 10.81 -19.16 13.93
CA LYS A 13 9.83 -18.31 14.58
C LYS A 13 10.55 -17.10 15.19
N ILE A 14 10.01 -15.91 14.95
CA ILE A 14 10.47 -14.68 15.57
C ILE A 14 9.37 -14.12 16.47
N ASP A 15 9.76 -13.54 17.61
CA ASP A 15 8.84 -13.15 18.68
C ASP A 15 7.92 -11.98 18.31
N SER A 16 8.33 -11.15 17.34
CA SER A 16 7.53 -10.04 16.82
C SER A 16 7.92 -9.69 15.38
N GLY A 17 6.97 -9.23 14.57
CA GLY A 17 7.23 -8.77 13.21
C GLY A 17 7.39 -9.91 12.19
N GLY A 18 6.95 -11.12 12.54
CA GLY A 18 6.93 -12.27 11.64
C GLY A 18 5.62 -12.39 10.87
N TYR A 19 5.61 -13.19 9.82
CA TYR A 19 4.37 -13.57 9.14
C TYR A 19 3.51 -14.46 10.02
N ARG A 20 2.21 -14.32 9.88
CA ARG A 20 1.25 -15.09 10.68
C ARG A 20 1.34 -16.58 10.35
N ILE A 21 1.75 -17.39 11.34
CA ILE A 21 1.97 -18.84 11.19
C ILE A 21 0.78 -19.55 10.52
N SER A 22 -0.44 -19.29 10.98
CA SER A 22 -1.65 -19.93 10.44
C SER A 22 -1.93 -19.61 8.98
N GLU A 23 -1.47 -18.44 8.52
CA GLU A 23 -1.68 -17.97 7.14
C GLU A 23 -0.69 -18.63 6.20
N VAL A 24 0.59 -18.66 6.59
CA VAL A 24 1.66 -19.36 5.87
C VAL A 24 1.35 -20.85 5.78
N ASP A 25 1.00 -21.51 6.90
CA ASP A 25 0.69 -22.95 6.91
C ASP A 25 -0.51 -23.29 6.01
N ARG A 26 -1.56 -22.45 6.03
CA ARG A 26 -2.74 -22.63 5.18
C ARG A 26 -2.40 -22.48 3.70
N PHE A 27 -1.57 -21.50 3.37
CA PHE A 27 -1.12 -21.26 2.01
C PHE A 27 -0.29 -22.43 1.48
N LEU A 28 0.72 -22.87 2.24
CA LEU A 28 1.57 -23.99 1.84
C LEU A 28 0.79 -25.29 1.69
N LYS A 29 -0.20 -25.54 2.55
CA LYS A 29 -1.10 -26.69 2.39
C LYS A 29 -1.91 -26.60 1.10
N LYS A 30 -2.36 -25.41 0.72
CA LYS A 30 -3.08 -25.19 -0.55
C LYS A 30 -2.17 -25.37 -1.76
N VAL A 31 -0.95 -24.85 -1.70
CA VAL A 31 0.10 -25.05 -2.71
C VAL A 31 0.38 -26.53 -2.91
N ALA A 32 0.59 -27.30 -1.82
CA ALA A 32 0.80 -28.74 -1.89
C ALA A 32 -0.35 -29.47 -2.61
N VAL A 33 -1.61 -29.14 -2.27
CA VAL A 33 -2.80 -29.71 -2.93
C VAL A 33 -2.85 -29.34 -4.42
N ASN A 34 -2.47 -28.11 -4.79
CA ASN A 34 -2.47 -27.67 -6.17
C ASN A 34 -1.34 -28.32 -6.99
N ILE A 35 -0.19 -28.57 -6.36
CA ILE A 35 0.92 -29.35 -6.94
C ILE A 35 0.46 -30.79 -7.20
N ASP A 36 -0.18 -31.44 -6.22
CA ASP A 36 -0.72 -32.80 -6.38
C ASP A 36 -1.76 -32.90 -7.50
N LYS A 37 -2.53 -31.84 -7.71
CA LYS A 37 -3.53 -31.73 -8.80
C LYS A 37 -2.94 -31.33 -10.15
N GLY A 38 -1.64 -31.03 -10.23
CA GLY A 38 -0.98 -30.61 -11.47
C GLY A 38 -1.40 -29.22 -11.98
N ALA A 39 -2.04 -28.40 -11.15
CA ALA A 39 -2.59 -27.10 -11.52
C ALA A 39 -1.52 -25.98 -11.49
N ARG A 40 -0.47 -26.11 -12.33
CA ARG A 40 0.71 -25.24 -12.32
C ARG A 40 0.42 -23.77 -12.67
N ASP A 41 -0.53 -23.52 -13.56
CA ASP A 41 -0.88 -22.15 -13.96
C ASP A 41 -1.53 -21.37 -12.81
N LEU A 42 -2.45 -22.02 -12.10
CA LEU A 42 -3.09 -21.45 -10.91
C LEU A 42 -2.08 -21.24 -9.78
N LEU A 43 -1.10 -22.14 -9.64
CA LEU A 43 -0.05 -22.03 -8.63
C LEU A 43 0.83 -20.81 -8.85
N SER A 44 1.20 -20.53 -10.10
CA SER A 44 2.05 -19.38 -10.45
C SER A 44 1.36 -18.06 -10.12
N ASP A 45 0.11 -17.91 -10.54
CA ASP A 45 -0.66 -16.68 -10.32
C ASP A 45 -0.93 -16.48 -8.81
N GLU A 46 -1.09 -17.57 -8.05
CA GLU A 46 -1.28 -17.52 -6.60
C GLU A 46 0.00 -17.20 -5.81
N LEU A 47 1.16 -17.68 -6.29
CA LEU A 47 2.48 -17.37 -5.72
C LEU A 47 2.87 -15.90 -5.95
N GLU A 48 2.51 -15.32 -7.10
CA GLU A 48 2.79 -13.90 -7.39
C GLU A 48 1.89 -12.95 -6.59
N ALA A 49 0.64 -13.36 -6.34
CA ALA A 49 -0.35 -12.54 -5.65
C ALA A 49 -0.35 -12.69 -4.12
N VAL A 50 0.37 -13.67 -3.56
CA VAL A 50 0.34 -13.93 -2.11
C VAL A 50 1.05 -12.84 -1.33
N ARG A 51 0.38 -12.32 -0.30
CA ARG A 51 0.97 -11.38 0.67
C ARG A 51 0.54 -11.81 2.06
N PHE A 52 1.51 -12.11 2.92
CA PHE A 52 1.22 -12.53 4.29
C PHE A 52 1.09 -11.34 5.23
N ALA A 53 0.13 -11.39 6.16
CA ALA A 53 0.02 -10.39 7.20
C ALA A 53 1.16 -10.53 8.23
N ILE A 54 1.75 -9.39 8.60
CA ILE A 54 2.73 -9.31 9.69
C ILE A 54 2.00 -9.30 11.03
N THR A 55 2.38 -10.19 11.94
CA THR A 55 1.83 -10.27 13.29
C THR A 55 2.74 -9.57 14.31
N LYS A 56 2.12 -8.89 15.28
CA LYS A 56 2.81 -8.34 16.47
C LYS A 56 3.21 -9.42 17.48
N ARG A 57 2.67 -10.63 17.32
CA ARG A 57 2.97 -11.82 18.13
C ARG A 57 3.97 -12.71 17.40
N THR A 58 4.35 -13.84 17.99
CA THR A 58 5.23 -14.83 17.37
C THR A 58 4.74 -15.23 15.98
N GLY A 59 5.62 -15.08 14.99
CA GLY A 59 5.34 -15.35 13.58
C GLY A 59 6.52 -16.07 12.92
N TYR A 60 6.35 -16.53 11.69
CA TYR A 60 7.48 -17.05 10.91
C TYR A 60 8.35 -15.91 10.38
N SER A 61 9.65 -16.17 10.27
CA SER A 61 10.63 -15.23 9.72
C SER A 61 10.26 -14.87 8.27
N PRO A 62 9.98 -13.60 7.96
CA PRO A 62 9.61 -13.19 6.61
C PRO A 62 10.64 -13.61 5.57
N LYS A 63 11.93 -13.44 5.91
CA LYS A 63 13.05 -13.81 5.05
C LYS A 63 13.01 -15.28 4.63
N GLU A 64 12.73 -16.18 5.56
CA GLU A 64 12.78 -17.63 5.29
C GLU A 64 11.54 -18.10 4.52
N VAL A 65 10.38 -17.49 4.81
CA VAL A 65 9.15 -17.74 4.07
C VAL A 65 9.29 -17.24 2.63
N ASP A 66 9.82 -16.03 2.44
CA ASP A 66 10.04 -15.44 1.11
C ASP A 66 11.04 -16.27 0.29
N GLU A 67 12.17 -16.70 0.90
CA GLU A 67 13.15 -17.58 0.23
C GLU A 67 12.54 -18.91 -0.23
N HIS A 68 11.60 -19.46 0.55
CA HIS A 68 10.89 -20.68 0.19
C HIS A 68 9.85 -20.45 -0.94
N LEU A 69 9.13 -19.32 -0.92
CA LEU A 69 8.24 -18.94 -2.01
C LEU A 69 9.00 -18.75 -3.33
N ASP A 70 10.16 -18.08 -3.29
CA ASP A 70 11.04 -17.92 -4.45
C ASP A 70 11.50 -19.27 -5.02
N PHE A 71 11.75 -20.25 -4.14
CA PHE A 71 12.11 -21.61 -4.57
C PHE A 71 10.93 -22.32 -5.25
N LEU A 72 9.73 -22.19 -4.70
CA LEU A 72 8.51 -22.75 -5.28
C LEU A 72 8.18 -22.11 -6.63
N GLU A 73 8.33 -20.79 -6.75
CA GLU A 73 8.15 -20.06 -8.00
C GLU A 73 9.18 -20.51 -9.05
N ARG A 74 10.45 -20.70 -8.69
CA ARG A 74 11.45 -21.22 -9.64
C ARG A 74 11.17 -22.65 -10.08
N THR A 75 10.57 -23.46 -9.21
CA THR A 75 10.34 -24.89 -9.47
C THR A 75 9.05 -25.14 -10.24
N TYR A 76 8.01 -24.35 -9.95
CA TYR A 76 6.64 -24.56 -10.46
C TYR A 76 6.05 -23.37 -11.20
N GLY A 77 6.75 -22.22 -11.21
CA GLY A 77 6.39 -21.05 -11.98
C GLY A 77 6.45 -21.30 -13.48
N LYS A 78 5.63 -20.56 -14.23
CA LYS A 78 5.65 -20.57 -15.70
C LYS A 78 7.08 -20.30 -16.17
N VAL A 79 7.64 -21.21 -16.98
CA VAL A 79 8.94 -21.03 -17.65
C VAL A 79 8.81 -19.91 -18.68
N GLY A 80 8.83 -18.67 -18.19
CA GLY A 80 9.06 -17.45 -18.92
C GLY A 80 10.35 -16.86 -18.38
N ILE A 81 11.36 -16.74 -19.24
CA ILE A 81 12.69 -16.25 -18.89
C ILE A 81 12.60 -14.81 -18.34
N SER A 82 12.58 -14.67 -17.02
CA SER A 82 12.81 -13.40 -16.32
C SER A 82 14.22 -13.44 -15.73
N LYS A 83 15.11 -12.63 -16.31
CA LYS A 83 16.55 -12.50 -15.99
C LYS A 83 16.84 -12.41 -14.48
N PRO A 84 18.00 -12.93 -14.02
CA PRO A 84 18.48 -12.70 -12.67
C PRO A 84 19.07 -11.29 -12.55
N GLY A 85 18.63 -10.54 -11.55
CA GLY A 85 19.35 -9.37 -11.04
C GLY A 85 18.48 -8.16 -10.73
N THR A 86 18.17 -7.95 -9.45
CA THR A 86 18.79 -6.89 -8.61
C THR A 86 17.94 -6.61 -7.36
N LYS A 87 18.41 -7.20 -6.25
CA LYS A 87 18.49 -6.63 -4.88
C LYS A 87 17.19 -6.20 -4.20
N SER A 88 16.66 -7.13 -3.42
CA SER A 88 16.35 -6.86 -2.01
C SER A 88 17.62 -6.40 -1.27
N SER A 89 17.73 -5.10 -0.99
CA SER A 89 18.58 -4.59 0.08
C SER A 89 18.15 -3.16 0.42
N GLY A 90 17.61 -3.01 1.64
CA GLY A 90 17.17 -1.72 2.17
C GLY A 90 16.48 -1.86 3.50
N ARG A 91 17.17 -2.46 4.50
CA ARG A 91 16.82 -2.18 5.91
C ARG A 91 17.13 -0.71 6.19
N SER A 92 16.29 -0.13 7.03
CA SER A 92 16.53 1.09 7.79
C SER A 92 17.99 1.27 8.20
N SER A 93 18.52 2.48 8.00
CA SER A 93 19.37 3.18 8.96
C SER A 93 19.31 4.67 8.65
N PHE A 94 18.90 5.46 9.63
CA PHE A 94 19.10 6.91 9.65
C PHE A 94 20.58 7.25 9.35
N SER A 95 20.82 8.14 8.39
CA SER A 95 21.99 9.02 8.34
C SER A 95 21.70 10.20 7.42
N ARG A 96 21.24 11.28 8.05
CA ARG A 96 21.65 12.67 7.88
C ARG A 96 22.44 13.05 6.61
N GLU A 97 21.78 13.91 5.81
CA GLU A 97 22.28 15.14 5.17
C GLU A 97 23.36 15.03 4.08
N GLY A 98 23.05 15.58 2.89
CA GLY A 98 24.01 15.75 1.80
C GLY A 98 23.37 15.71 0.42
N SER A 99 23.20 16.90 -0.15
CA SER A 99 22.51 17.28 -1.37
C SER A 99 23.02 16.65 -2.68
N GLU A 100 22.13 16.72 -3.69
CA GLU A 100 22.37 16.79 -5.15
C GLU A 100 22.21 15.52 -6.02
N ALA A 101 21.03 15.49 -6.63
CA ALA A 101 20.80 15.35 -8.07
C ALA A 101 21.31 14.07 -8.79
N LYS A 102 20.40 13.09 -8.89
CA LYS A 102 20.04 12.51 -10.19
C LYS A 102 18.51 12.43 -10.33
N LYS A 103 17.97 13.37 -11.12
CA LYS A 103 16.60 13.36 -11.65
C LYS A 103 16.42 12.12 -12.54
N SER A 104 16.05 11.00 -11.94
CA SER A 104 15.26 10.01 -12.66
C SER A 104 13.83 10.56 -12.69
N GLN A 105 13.36 10.90 -13.88
CA GLN A 105 11.97 11.24 -14.14
C GLN A 105 11.10 10.00 -13.85
N ASN A 106 10.89 9.71 -12.57
CA ASN A 106 9.77 8.90 -12.16
C ASN A 106 8.57 9.83 -12.32
N THR A 107 7.78 9.61 -13.36
CA THR A 107 6.50 10.28 -13.55
C THR A 107 5.60 9.82 -12.40
N ILE A 108 5.72 10.49 -11.25
CA ILE A 108 4.73 10.42 -10.18
C ILE A 108 3.41 10.63 -10.90
N SER A 109 2.58 9.59 -10.97
CA SER A 109 1.24 9.72 -11.52
C SER A 109 0.46 10.54 -10.51
N VAL A 110 0.65 11.86 -10.57
CA VAL A 110 -0.03 12.83 -9.72
C VAL A 110 -1.51 12.57 -9.89
N ILE A 111 -2.15 12.13 -8.82
CA ILE A 111 -3.57 11.83 -8.83
C ILE A 111 -4.28 13.15 -9.13
N GLU A 112 -4.98 13.23 -10.26
CA GLU A 112 -5.79 14.39 -10.64
C GLU A 112 -7.15 14.38 -9.91
N SER A 113 -7.73 15.57 -9.69
CA SER A 113 -9.01 15.78 -8.99
C SER A 113 -10.14 14.91 -9.59
N LYS A 114 -10.23 14.88 -10.92
CA LYS A 114 -11.21 14.08 -11.67
C LYS A 114 -11.02 12.59 -11.50
N LYS A 115 -9.77 12.14 -11.33
CA LYS A 115 -9.45 10.73 -11.10
C LYS A 115 -9.82 10.34 -9.68
N LEU A 116 -9.53 11.19 -8.69
CA LEU A 116 -9.88 10.95 -7.29
C LEU A 116 -11.39 10.77 -7.10
N ARG A 117 -12.22 11.60 -7.74
CA ARG A 117 -13.69 11.50 -7.64
C ARG A 117 -14.26 10.19 -8.20
N LYS A 118 -13.52 9.48 -9.04
CA LYS A 118 -13.92 8.18 -9.62
C LYS A 118 -13.39 6.99 -8.82
N LEU A 119 -12.45 7.22 -7.92
CA LEU A 119 -11.84 6.17 -7.12
C LEU A 119 -12.65 5.98 -5.85
N THR A 120 -13.12 4.77 -5.65
CA THR A 120 -13.78 4.35 -4.41
C THR A 120 -12.87 3.37 -3.70
N PRO A 121 -12.54 3.60 -2.42
CA PRO A 121 -11.74 2.64 -1.66
C PRO A 121 -12.44 1.27 -1.57
N PRO A 122 -11.68 0.17 -1.47
CA PRO A 122 -12.26 -1.15 -1.32
C PRO A 122 -13.07 -1.25 -0.01
N ILE A 123 -14.20 -1.95 -0.07
CA ILE A 123 -15.11 -2.14 1.06
C ILE A 123 -14.85 -3.51 1.68
N VAL A 124 -14.90 -3.56 3.02
CA VAL A 124 -14.80 -4.78 3.80
C VAL A 124 -16.05 -4.98 4.64
N ASP A 125 -16.45 -6.23 4.82
CA ASP A 125 -17.60 -6.62 5.65
C ASP A 125 -17.29 -6.66 7.16
N GLY A 126 -16.00 -6.56 7.53
CA GLY A 126 -15.51 -6.56 8.91
C GLY A 126 -15.23 -5.15 9.45
N VAL A 127 -14.19 -5.03 10.27
CA VAL A 127 -13.77 -3.73 10.82
C VAL A 127 -13.21 -2.85 9.70
N GLY A 128 -13.77 -1.65 9.53
CA GLY A 128 -13.35 -0.69 8.51
C GLY A 128 -13.67 0.75 8.90
N TYR A 129 -13.14 1.72 8.15
CA TYR A 129 -13.47 3.12 8.40
C TYR A 129 -14.89 3.45 7.96
N VAL A 130 -15.54 4.36 8.69
CA VAL A 130 -16.90 4.84 8.40
C VAL A 130 -16.94 5.43 7.00
N ARG A 131 -17.84 4.89 6.16
CA ARG A 131 -17.89 5.22 4.73
C ARG A 131 -18.18 6.70 4.49
N ASP A 132 -19.10 7.28 5.25
CA ASP A 132 -19.51 8.67 5.06
C ASP A 132 -18.38 9.65 5.39
N GLU A 133 -17.61 9.39 6.45
CA GLU A 133 -16.46 10.22 6.83
C GLU A 133 -15.36 10.19 5.78
N VAL A 134 -15.01 8.99 5.30
CA VAL A 134 -13.99 8.82 4.26
C VAL A 134 -14.45 9.47 2.94
N ASN A 135 -15.72 9.31 2.57
CA ASN A 135 -16.28 9.93 1.37
C ASN A 135 -16.24 11.46 1.44
N GLN A 136 -16.64 12.04 2.58
CA GLN A 136 -16.59 13.48 2.79
C GLN A 136 -15.14 14.00 2.73
N PHE A 137 -14.22 13.27 3.33
CA PHE A 137 -12.79 13.58 3.27
C PHE A 137 -12.26 13.57 1.84
N LEU A 138 -12.48 12.48 1.10
CA LEU A 138 -12.03 12.35 -0.30
C LEU A 138 -12.62 13.45 -1.19
N SER A 139 -13.89 13.84 -0.96
CA SER A 139 -14.48 14.98 -1.65
C SER A 139 -13.77 16.30 -1.33
N THR A 140 -13.40 16.53 -0.07
CA THR A 140 -12.72 17.76 0.36
C THR A 140 -11.30 17.84 -0.23
N VAL A 141 -10.61 16.71 -0.29
CA VAL A 141 -9.29 16.60 -0.95
C VAL A 141 -9.42 16.86 -2.46
N ALA A 142 -10.43 16.28 -3.11
CA ALA A 142 -10.68 16.50 -4.54
C ALA A 142 -10.99 17.97 -4.85
N ASP A 143 -11.81 18.62 -4.02
CA ASP A 143 -12.13 20.05 -4.14
C ASP A 143 -10.88 20.92 -3.96
N SER A 144 -10.02 20.57 -3.01
CA SER A 144 -8.74 21.26 -2.78
C SER A 144 -7.83 21.14 -4.00
N LEU A 145 -7.68 19.92 -4.52
CA LEU A 145 -6.83 19.63 -5.67
C LEU A 145 -7.32 20.34 -6.96
N GLU A 146 -8.64 20.36 -7.19
CA GLU A 146 -9.24 21.05 -8.33
C GLU A 146 -8.93 22.56 -8.33
N ARG A 147 -8.89 23.19 -7.15
CA ARG A 147 -8.47 24.59 -7.02
C ARG A 147 -6.99 24.78 -7.36
N PHE A 148 -6.12 23.86 -6.94
CA PHE A 148 -4.70 23.89 -7.32
C PHE A 148 -4.48 23.63 -8.82
N GLU A 149 -5.30 22.79 -9.45
CA GLU A 149 -5.25 22.55 -10.89
C GLU A 149 -5.74 23.77 -11.69
N SER A 150 -6.74 24.47 -11.18
CA SER A 150 -7.36 25.63 -11.84
C SER A 150 -6.49 26.88 -11.80
N VAL A 151 -5.58 26.99 -10.83
CA VAL A 151 -4.75 28.18 -10.62
C VAL A 151 -3.31 27.92 -11.06
N GLN A 152 -2.79 28.75 -11.98
CA GLN A 152 -1.41 28.66 -12.49
C GLN A 152 -0.62 29.96 -12.27
N GLY A 153 0.68 29.84 -12.07
CA GLY A 153 1.61 30.98 -11.95
C GLY A 153 1.50 31.73 -10.61
N LYS A 154 1.60 33.07 -10.65
CA LYS A 154 1.68 33.95 -9.45
C LYS A 154 0.48 33.84 -8.49
N ASN A 155 -0.67 33.36 -8.94
CA ASN A 155 -1.85 33.15 -8.09
C ASN A 155 -1.71 31.94 -7.13
N LEU A 156 -0.71 31.07 -7.34
CA LEU A 156 -0.49 29.92 -6.48
C LEU A 156 -0.05 30.36 -5.08
N ASP A 157 0.84 31.35 -4.97
CA ASP A 157 1.31 31.87 -3.69
C ASP A 157 0.20 32.54 -2.87
N GLU A 158 -0.76 33.19 -3.53
CA GLU A 158 -1.94 33.76 -2.88
C GLU A 158 -2.87 32.67 -2.34
N LEU A 159 -3.09 31.59 -3.11
CA LEU A 159 -3.80 30.39 -2.61
C LEU A 159 -3.09 29.75 -1.42
N ARG A 160 -1.75 29.70 -1.43
CA ARG A 160 -0.96 29.17 -0.30
C ARG A 160 -1.21 29.96 0.99
N ALA A 161 -1.29 31.28 0.88
CA ALA A 161 -1.55 32.17 2.02
C ALA A 161 -3.00 32.09 2.53
N ASP A 162 -3.96 31.82 1.64
CA ASP A 162 -5.38 31.72 1.97
C ASP A 162 -5.76 30.45 2.73
N GLN A 163 -4.89 29.43 2.80
CA GLN A 163 -5.10 28.25 3.65
C GLN A 163 -5.40 28.61 5.12
N TYR A 164 -4.76 29.66 5.63
CA TYR A 164 -4.89 30.09 7.03
C TYR A 164 -5.98 31.14 7.22
N LYS A 165 -6.57 31.65 6.14
CA LYS A 165 -7.65 32.63 6.16
C LYS A 165 -8.95 31.93 5.79
N ALA A 166 -9.68 31.47 6.80
CA ALA A 166 -11.02 30.93 6.60
C ALA A 166 -11.94 32.03 6.01
N LYS A 167 -12.11 32.06 4.70
CA LYS A 167 -13.12 32.89 4.03
C LYS A 167 -14.48 32.24 4.24
N SER A 168 -15.38 32.95 4.92
CA SER A 168 -16.73 32.46 5.21
C SER A 168 -17.46 32.15 3.89
N GLY A 169 -17.79 30.87 3.65
CA GLY A 169 -18.46 30.39 2.43
C GLY A 169 -17.60 29.53 1.49
N GLU A 170 -16.29 29.43 1.72
CA GLU A 170 -15.41 28.57 0.92
C GLU A 170 -14.98 27.32 1.69
N LYS A 171 -14.92 26.17 1.00
CA LYS A 171 -14.38 24.94 1.59
C LYS A 171 -12.87 25.14 1.87
N PRO A 172 -12.36 24.67 3.02
CA PRO A 172 -10.96 24.85 3.40
C PRO A 172 -10.03 24.12 2.42
N LEU A 173 -8.93 24.78 2.03
CA LEU A 173 -7.87 24.16 1.26
C LEU A 173 -7.03 23.26 2.18
N LEU A 174 -6.96 21.98 1.84
CA LEU A 174 -6.16 21.02 2.60
C LEU A 174 -4.70 21.05 2.14
N ALA A 175 -3.76 21.12 3.09
CA ALA A 175 -2.36 20.81 2.85
C ALA A 175 -2.09 19.30 3.03
N GLY A 176 -0.94 18.85 2.53
CA GLY A 176 -0.55 17.45 2.64
C GLY A 176 -0.46 16.96 4.07
N ASP A 177 -0.03 17.79 5.03
CA ASP A 177 0.00 17.45 6.45
C ASP A 177 -1.40 17.24 7.05
N GLN A 178 -2.36 18.10 6.72
CA GLN A 178 -3.77 17.96 7.14
C GLN A 178 -4.39 16.67 6.57
N VAL A 179 -3.99 16.25 5.38
CA VAL A 179 -4.39 14.98 4.78
C VAL A 179 -3.71 13.80 5.50
N ARG A 180 -2.39 13.85 5.74
CA ARG A 180 -1.63 12.76 6.41
C ARG A 180 -2.15 12.41 7.80
N TYR A 181 -2.58 13.41 8.55
CA TYR A 181 -3.07 13.24 9.92
C TYR A 181 -4.60 13.14 10.01
N ALA A 182 -5.28 12.88 8.89
CA ALA A 182 -6.70 12.61 8.90
C ALA A 182 -7.01 11.38 9.77
N LEU A 183 -8.02 11.51 10.63
CA LEU A 183 -8.51 10.45 11.48
C LEU A 183 -9.94 10.12 11.07
N PHE A 184 -10.24 8.83 10.99
CA PHE A 184 -11.57 8.32 10.66
C PHE A 184 -12.08 7.46 11.80
N ALA A 185 -13.38 7.56 12.09
CA ALA A 185 -14.05 6.64 12.97
C ALA A 185 -14.07 5.22 12.37
N VAL A 186 -14.07 4.24 13.25
CA VAL A 186 -14.09 2.81 12.88
C VAL A 186 -15.49 2.26 13.08
N SER A 187 -15.95 1.48 12.11
CA SER A 187 -17.19 0.71 12.14
C SER A 187 -16.86 -0.77 12.25
N GLU A 188 -17.55 -1.48 13.14
CA GLU A 188 -17.43 -2.94 13.32
C GLU A 188 -18.30 -3.73 12.32
N ASN A 189 -19.26 -3.06 11.68
CA ASN A 189 -20.28 -3.68 10.81
C ASN A 189 -20.00 -3.45 9.32
N GLY A 190 -18.72 -3.34 8.95
CA GLY A 190 -18.30 -3.02 7.60
C GLY A 190 -17.96 -1.55 7.42
N GLY A 191 -17.11 -1.29 6.44
CA GLY A 191 -16.54 0.03 6.18
C GLY A 191 -15.57 -0.01 5.01
N TYR A 192 -14.82 1.07 4.82
CA TYR A 192 -13.69 1.03 3.90
C TYR A 192 -12.50 0.32 4.54
N ASP A 193 -11.76 -0.42 3.72
CA ASP A 193 -10.53 -1.08 4.13
C ASP A 193 -9.54 -0.07 4.70
N MET A 194 -9.14 -0.27 5.95
CA MET A 194 -8.29 0.70 6.66
C MET A 194 -6.92 0.82 6.00
N ILE A 195 -6.35 -0.30 5.56
CA ILE A 195 -5.03 -0.32 4.90
C ILE A 195 -5.10 0.42 3.56
N GLY A 196 -6.13 0.15 2.75
CA GLY A 196 -6.37 0.81 1.49
C GLY A 196 -6.58 2.31 1.63
N VAL A 197 -7.36 2.74 2.64
CA VAL A 197 -7.60 4.16 2.93
C VAL A 197 -6.32 4.84 3.40
N ASP A 198 -5.58 4.29 4.36
CA ASP A 198 -4.34 4.88 4.87
C ASP A 198 -3.28 5.02 3.75
N ALA A 199 -3.17 4.01 2.88
CA ALA A 199 -2.29 4.07 1.72
C ALA A 199 -2.72 5.15 0.72
N ALA A 200 -4.03 5.31 0.49
CA ALA A 200 -4.57 6.35 -0.37
C ALA A 200 -4.31 7.75 0.21
N VAL A 201 -4.54 7.94 1.51
CA VAL A 201 -4.27 9.19 2.24
C VAL A 201 -2.83 9.65 2.06
N ASN A 202 -1.85 8.74 2.21
CA ASN A 202 -0.45 9.06 2.01
C ASN A 202 -0.16 9.54 0.57
N ARG A 203 -0.72 8.86 -0.44
CA ARG A 203 -0.54 9.26 -1.85
C ARG A 203 -1.21 10.60 -2.16
N LEU A 204 -2.36 10.87 -1.56
CA LEU A 204 -3.06 12.14 -1.70
C LEU A 204 -2.29 13.30 -1.09
N ALA A 205 -1.68 13.05 0.07
CA ALA A 205 -0.81 14.03 0.70
C ALA A 205 0.42 14.33 -0.15
N GLU A 206 1.08 13.30 -0.70
CA GLU A 206 2.21 13.48 -1.63
C GLU A 206 1.79 14.24 -2.90
N ALA A 207 0.61 13.96 -3.45
CA ALA A 207 0.08 14.67 -4.60
C ALA A 207 -0.16 16.16 -4.29
N LEU A 208 -0.77 16.46 -3.14
CA LEU A 208 -0.93 17.84 -2.68
C LEU A 208 0.45 18.49 -2.51
N ASP A 209 1.37 17.89 -1.76
CA ASP A 209 2.71 18.44 -1.54
C ASP A 209 3.46 18.70 -2.85
N TYR A 210 3.25 17.87 -3.87
CA TYR A 210 3.77 18.11 -5.22
C TYR A 210 3.17 19.38 -5.86
N HIS A 211 1.85 19.56 -5.80
CA HIS A 211 1.21 20.79 -6.26
C HIS A 211 1.66 22.03 -5.44
N TRP A 212 1.85 21.84 -4.14
CA TRP A 212 2.35 22.87 -3.22
C TRP A 212 3.82 23.21 -3.42
N SER A 213 4.64 22.28 -3.91
CA SER A 213 6.07 22.49 -4.19
C SER A 213 6.35 22.85 -5.65
N ARG A 214 5.31 22.87 -6.51
CA ARG A 214 5.41 23.38 -7.88
C ARG A 214 5.76 24.87 -7.81
N THR A 215 7.04 25.18 -7.93
CA THR A 215 7.53 26.52 -8.18
C THR A 215 7.22 26.89 -9.62
N SER A 216 6.73 28.12 -9.81
CA SER A 216 6.56 28.73 -11.13
C SER A 216 7.87 28.80 -11.91
#